data_AF-A0A3B9Y900-F1
#
_entry.id   AF-A0A3B9Y900-F1
#
_cell.length_a   1.000
_cell.length_b   1.000
_cell.length_c   1.000
_cell.angle_alpha   90.00
_cell.angle_beta   90.00
_cell.angle_gamma   90.00
#
_symmetry.space_group_name_H-M   'P 1'
#
loop_
_entity.id
_entity.type
_entity.pdbx_description
1 polymer ?
#
loop_
_entity_poly.entity_id
_entity_poly.type
_entity_poly.pdbx_seq_one_letter_code
_entity_poly.pdbx_strand_id
1 'polypeptide(L)' 'MAALHPKILSPLPDRTIRDFIRSVKSVIVPECNYSGQLANLLGAKYGLQAIRVNKFGGIPFTAGEILRAIEEVS' A
#
# COMPACT_ATOMS: atom_id res chain seq x y z
N MET A 1 -11.27 8.69 -3.94
CA MET A 1 -10.44 7.57 -3.44
C MET A 1 -10.32 6.50 -4.50
N ALA A 2 -9.17 5.82 -4.58
CA ALA A 2 -8.94 4.67 -5.45
C ALA A 2 -8.17 3.61 -4.66
N ALA A 3 -8.34 2.33 -5.03
CA ALA A 3 -7.63 1.22 -4.39
C ALA A 3 -7.06 0.27 -5.44
N LEU A 4 -5.86 -0.28 -5.16
CA LEU A 4 -5.21 -1.29 -5.97
C LEU A 4 -4.85 -2.48 -5.08
N HIS A 5 -5.22 -3.68 -5.51
CA HIS A 5 -4.90 -4.92 -4.79
C HIS A 5 -4.15 -5.88 -5.74
N PRO A 6 -2.80 -5.82 -5.79
CA PRO A 6 -2.03 -6.67 -6.68
C PRO A 6 -2.14 -8.14 -6.27
N LYS A 7 -2.57 -8.99 -7.19
CA LYS A 7 -2.63 -10.46 -6.99
C LYS A 7 -1.33 -11.17 -7.39
N ILE A 8 -0.48 -10.50 -8.18
CA ILE A 8 0.80 -11.02 -8.67
C ILE A 8 1.90 -10.08 -8.15
N LEU A 9 2.87 -10.65 -7.42
CA LEU A 9 4.03 -9.92 -6.90
C LEU A 9 5.30 -10.15 -7.73
N SER A 10 5.35 -11.23 -8.52
CA SER A 10 6.50 -11.52 -9.38
C SER A 10 6.04 -12.19 -10.69
N PRO A 11 6.23 -11.53 -11.86
CA PRO A 11 6.64 -10.13 -12.00
C PRO A 11 5.52 -9.18 -11.51
N LEU A 12 5.89 -8.04 -10.93
CA LEU A 12 4.90 -7.00 -10.60
C LEU A 12 4.22 -6.45 -11.87
N PRO A 13 2.92 -6.12 -11.83
CA PRO A 13 2.21 -5.49 -12.94
C PRO A 13 2.58 -4.00 -13.06
N ASP A 14 3.74 -3.73 -13.65
CA ASP A 14 4.39 -2.41 -13.65
C ASP A 14 3.53 -1.29 -14.21
N ARG A 15 2.85 -1.53 -15.34
CA ARG A 15 1.99 -0.54 -15.97
C ARG A 15 0.85 -0.12 -15.03
N THR A 16 0.11 -1.10 -14.53
CA THR A 16 -1.03 -0.87 -13.62
C THR A 16 -0.62 -0.14 -12.36
N ILE A 17 0.52 -0.51 -11.76
CA ILE A 17 1.00 0.13 -10.52
C ILE A 17 1.43 1.57 -10.78
N ARG A 18 2.17 1.85 -11.86
CA ARG A 18 2.60 3.22 -12.20
C ARG A 18 1.41 4.13 -12.52
N ASP A 19 0.45 3.62 -13.29
CA ASP A 19 -0.76 4.38 -13.62
C ASP A 19 -1.57 4.70 -12.36
N PHE A 20 -1.68 3.74 -11.43
CA PHE A 20 -2.33 3.96 -10.14
C PHE A 20 -1.60 5.01 -9.30
N ILE A 21 -0.28 4.89 -9.12
CA ILE A 21 0.51 5.83 -8.32
C ILE A 21 0.36 7.27 -8.85
N ARG A 22 0.34 7.46 -10.17
CA ARG A 22 0.15 8.78 -10.80
C ARG A 22 -1.26 9.35 -10.65
N SER A 23 -2.25 8.49 -10.44
CA SER A 23 -3.66 8.89 -10.35
C SER A 23 -4.06 9.43 -8.96
N VAL A 24 -3.20 9.29 -7.95
CA VAL A 24 -3.47 9.67 -6.56
C VAL A 24 -2.42 10.62 -6.02
N LYS A 25 -2.80 11.46 -5.04
CA LYS A 25 -1.87 12.40 -4.39
C LYS A 25 -0.92 11.72 -3.40
N SER A 26 -1.44 10.75 -2.66
CA SER A 26 -0.73 10.01 -1.63
C SER A 26 -1.08 8.52 -1.75
N VAL A 27 -0.12 7.65 -1.47
CA VAL A 27 -0.32 6.19 -1.50
C VAL A 27 -0.14 5.65 -0.09
N ILE A 28 -1.19 4.99 0.42
CA ILE A 28 -1.15 4.23 1.67
C ILE A 28 -0.99 2.76 1.32
N VAL A 29 -0.09 2.07 2.02
CA VAL A 29 0.15 0.64 1.86
C VAL A 29 -0.12 -0.07 3.19
N PRO A 30 -1.32 -0.68 3.35
CA PRO A 30 -1.64 -1.48 4.51
C PRO A 30 -1.11 -2.91 4.36
N GLU A 31 -0.33 -3.38 5.34
CA GLU A 31 0.28 -4.71 5.32
C GLU A 31 0.23 -5.40 6.70
N CYS A 32 -0.12 -6.69 6.72
CA CYS A 32 -0.05 -7.50 7.94
C CYS A 32 1.35 -8.11 8.15
N ASN A 33 2.38 -7.27 8.11
CA ASN A 33 3.75 -7.68 8.38
C ASN A 33 4.51 -6.56 9.11
N TYR A 34 5.60 -6.94 9.79
CA TYR A 34 6.41 -5.99 10.55
C TYR A 34 7.28 -5.09 9.65
N SER A 35 7.86 -5.68 8.60
CA SER A 35 8.91 -5.03 7.79
C SER A 35 8.40 -4.18 6.63
N GLY A 36 7.09 -4.09 6.40
CA GLY A 36 6.42 -3.45 5.25
C GLY A 36 7.05 -3.83 3.90
N GLN A 37 7.02 -5.12 3.59
CA GLN A 37 7.74 -5.68 2.43
C GLN A 37 7.21 -5.13 1.10
N LEU A 38 5.90 -4.95 0.95
CA LEU A 38 5.32 -4.39 -0.26
C LEU A 38 5.70 -2.92 -0.40
N ALA A 39 5.60 -2.12 0.67
CA ALA A 39 6.03 -0.72 0.64
C ALA A 39 7.51 -0.59 0.25
N ASN A 40 8.39 -1.46 0.77
CA ASN A 40 9.80 -1.50 0.38
C ASN A 40 9.99 -1.84 -1.10
N LEU A 41 9.29 -2.87 -1.59
CA LEU A 41 9.37 -3.29 -2.99
C LEU A 41 8.89 -2.18 -3.94
N LEU A 42 7.77 -1.53 -3.61
CA LEU A 42 7.24 -0.41 -4.38
C LEU A 42 8.19 0.80 -4.34
N GLY A 43 8.77 1.11 -3.19
CA GLY A 43 9.76 2.17 -3.04
C GLY A 43 11.03 1.90 -3.86
N ALA A 44 11.59 0.70 -3.76
CA ALA A 44 12.77 0.30 -4.51
C ALA A 44 12.55 0.28 -6.03
N LYS A 45 11.37 -0.19 -6.49
CA LYS A 45 11.09 -0.33 -7.93
C LYS A 45 10.59 0.94 -8.60
N TYR A 46 9.87 1.80 -7.88
CA TYR A 46 9.18 2.96 -8.46
C TYR A 46 9.59 4.30 -7.86
N GLY A 47 10.46 4.33 -6.85
CA GLY A 47 10.80 5.56 -6.11
C GLY A 47 9.62 6.09 -5.26
N LEU A 48 8.63 5.24 -4.98
CA LEU A 48 7.44 5.62 -4.22
C LEU A 48 7.75 5.80 -2.74
N GLN A 49 7.42 6.97 -2.18
CA GLN A 49 7.37 7.18 -0.74
C GLN A 49 5.95 6.91 -0.22
N ALA A 50 5.66 5.64 0.06
CA ALA A 50 4.36 5.23 0.56
C ALA A 50 4.20 5.51 2.06
N ILE A 51 2.97 5.87 2.47
CA ILE A 51 2.56 5.92 3.87
C ILE A 51 2.27 4.49 4.31
N ARG A 52 2.99 4.03 5.34
CA ARG A 52 2.99 2.62 5.76
C ARG A 52 2.02 2.41 6.89
N VAL A 53 1.12 1.44 6.73
CA VAL A 53 0.19 1.04 7.78
C VAL A 53 0.45 -0.43 8.06
N ASN A 54 1.36 -0.69 8.99
CA ASN A 54 1.81 -2.04 9.31
C ASN A 54 1.05 -2.56 10.53
N LYS A 55 0.51 -3.77 10.45
CA LYS A 55 -0.08 -4.49 11.58
C LYS A 55 0.65 -5.79 11.79
N PHE A 56 1.06 -6.04 13.02
CA PHE A 56 1.70 -7.28 13.45
C PHE A 56 0.95 -7.80 14.68
N GLY A 57 0.74 -9.11 14.76
CA GLY A 57 -0.05 -9.73 15.85
C GLY A 57 -1.05 -10.81 15.42
N GLY A 58 -1.02 -11.25 14.16
CA GLY A 58 -1.83 -12.38 13.68
C GLY A 58 -3.31 -12.07 13.44
N ILE A 59 -3.73 -10.81 13.58
CA ILE A 59 -5.11 -10.36 13.35
C ILE A 59 -5.14 -9.50 12.08
N PRO A 60 -6.07 -9.74 11.14
CA PRO A 60 -6.22 -8.92 9.94
C PRO A 60 -6.64 -7.48 10.27
N PHE A 61 -6.49 -6.59 9.30
CA PHE A 61 -7.12 -5.27 9.39
C PHE A 61 -8.63 -5.38 9.38
N THR A 62 -9.27 -4.60 10.23
CA THR A 62 -10.69 -4.27 10.14
C THR A 62 -10.91 -3.13 9.16
N ALA A 63 -12.12 -3.02 8.60
CA ALA A 63 -12.47 -1.91 7.72
C ALA A 63 -12.31 -0.54 8.42
N GLY A 64 -12.62 -0.47 9.72
CA GLY A 64 -12.49 0.76 10.51
C GLY A 64 -11.04 1.23 10.67
N GLU A 65 -10.09 0.32 10.85
CA GLU A 65 -8.65 0.65 10.90
C GLU A 65 -8.16 1.24 9.58
N ILE A 66 -8.59 0.67 8.45
CA ILE A 66 -8.23 1.16 7.12
C ILE A 66 -8.85 2.53 6.85
N LEU A 67 -10.13 2.71 7.20
CA LEU A 67 -10.81 4.01 7.06
C LEU A 67 -10.09 5.10 7.86
N ARG A 68 -9.79 4.83 9.13
CA ARG A 68 -9.07 5.77 10.00
C ARG A 68 -7.73 6.18 9.42
N ALA A 69 -6.95 5.21 8.91
CA ALA A 69 -5.66 5.52 8.30
C ALA A 69 -5.78 6.41 7.06
N ILE A 70 -6.89 6.33 6.32
CA ILE A 70 -7.15 7.18 5.17
C ILE A 70 -7.57 8.59 5.61
N GLU A 71 -8.37 8.70 6.66
CA GLU A 71 -8.80 9.98 7.25
C GLU A 71 -7.62 10.77 7.84
N GLU A 72 -6.66 10.11 8.48
CA GLU A 72 -5.47 10.73 9.07
C GLU A 72 -4.51 11.35 8.02
N VAL A 73 -4.65 11.00 6.75
CA VAL A 73 -3.80 11.44 5.62
C VAL A 73 -4.50 12.47 4.73
N SER A 74 -5.82 12.62 4.87
CA SER A 74 -6.66 13.47 4.00
C SER A 74 -6.50 14.95 4.27
#